data_AF-A0A7W0HQG9-F1
#
_entry.id   AF-A0A7W0HQG9-F1
#
_cell.length_a   1.000
_cell.length_b   1.000
_cell.length_c   1.000
_cell.angle_alpha   90.00
_cell.angle_beta   90.00
_cell.angle_gamma   90.00
#
_symmetry.space_group_name_H-M   'P 1'
#
loop_
_entity.id
_entity.type
_entity.pdbx_description
1 polymer ?
#
loop_
_entity_poly.entity_id
_entity_poly.type
_entity_poly.pdbx_seq_one_letter_code
_entity_poly.pdbx_strand_id
1 'polypeptide(L)'
;MPSYAIEELLISSRPGALVAGVDEVGRGAWAGPVLVCAVVTDLSEPPAGLTDSKQLSPGRRDALFESVTSWAAGVGYGEASHEEIDTLGMTEALRRAAHRALSALPVRPDFVILDGSHDYIGSPWPVRLEVRGDSASVSVAAASVLAKVRRDTYMASLDCPGFGFDENAGYPSPVHQAALAESGPTAHHRLSWSYMDDLPRWKHLKKHRDPLVGEGQLSLFG
;
A
#
# COMPACT_ATOMS: atom_id res chain seq x y z
N MET A 1 15.27 4.94 14.43
CA MET A 1 14.26 3.92 14.77
C MET A 1 12.96 4.65 15.02
N PRO A 2 11.83 4.10 14.57
CA PRO A 2 10.52 4.67 14.84
C PRO A 2 10.26 4.73 16.35
N SER A 3 9.40 5.65 16.77
CA SER A 3 8.97 5.80 18.17
C SER A 3 7.45 6.06 18.22
N TYR A 4 6.87 6.04 19.42
CA TYR A 4 5.45 6.36 19.63
C TYR A 4 5.14 7.85 19.76
N ALA A 5 6.10 8.75 19.51
CA ALA A 5 5.93 10.18 19.76
C ALA A 5 4.73 10.79 19.02
N ILE A 6 4.39 10.28 17.83
CA ILE A 6 3.25 10.77 17.03
C ILE A 6 1.93 10.20 17.57
N GLU A 7 1.91 8.90 17.86
CA GLU A 7 0.78 8.22 18.47
C GLU A 7 0.41 8.85 19.82
N GLU A 8 1.40 9.07 20.70
CA GLU A 8 1.24 9.72 22.00
C GLU A 8 0.73 11.15 21.88
N LEU A 9 1.22 11.93 20.91
CA LEU A 9 0.73 13.27 20.64
C LEU A 9 -0.76 13.26 20.30
N LEU A 10 -1.18 12.36 19.41
CA LEU A 10 -2.59 12.24 19.03
C LEU A 10 -3.47 11.76 20.20
N ILE A 11 -3.00 10.79 20.97
CA ILE A 11 -3.70 10.28 22.17
C ILE A 11 -3.81 11.35 23.25
N SER A 12 -2.79 12.19 23.43
CA SER A 12 -2.83 13.29 24.40
C SER A 12 -3.90 14.35 24.05
N SER A 13 -4.19 14.52 22.75
CA SER A 13 -5.24 15.42 22.28
C SER A 13 -6.66 14.88 22.53
N ARG A 14 -6.80 13.56 22.70
CA ARG A 14 -8.05 12.87 23.03
C ARG A 14 -7.74 11.59 23.83
N PRO A 15 -7.69 11.66 25.16
CA PRO A 15 -7.35 10.51 26.00
C PRO A 15 -8.24 9.30 25.71
N GLY A 16 -7.61 8.13 25.54
CA GLY A 16 -8.29 6.88 25.17
C GLY A 16 -8.60 6.71 23.68
N ALA A 17 -8.17 7.65 22.82
CA ALA A 17 -8.30 7.50 21.38
C ALA A 17 -7.45 6.34 20.83
N LEU A 18 -7.97 5.66 19.82
CA LEU A 18 -7.23 4.66 19.05
C LEU A 18 -6.56 5.31 17.84
N VAL A 19 -5.28 5.03 17.66
CA VAL A 19 -4.48 5.53 16.53
C VAL A 19 -4.09 4.35 15.65
N ALA A 20 -4.38 4.45 14.35
CA ALA A 20 -3.92 3.49 13.35
C ALA A 20 -2.79 4.09 12.52
N GLY A 21 -1.70 3.36 12.35
CA GLY A 21 -0.70 3.63 11.32
C GLY A 21 -1.08 2.96 10.01
N VAL A 22 -0.93 3.67 8.89
CA VAL A 22 -1.30 3.21 7.56
C VAL A 22 -0.14 3.42 6.59
N ASP A 23 0.15 2.38 5.80
CA ASP A 23 1.11 2.42 4.69
C ASP A 23 0.59 1.61 3.50
N GLU A 24 1.07 1.94 2.30
CA GLU A 24 0.74 1.25 1.05
C GLU A 24 1.95 0.60 0.37
N VAL A 25 1.68 -0.41 -0.44
CA VAL A 25 2.67 -1.01 -1.34
C VAL A 25 2.06 -1.32 -2.71
N GLY A 26 2.89 -1.27 -3.75
CA GLY A 26 2.46 -1.57 -5.12
C GLY A 26 1.98 -0.36 -5.91
N ARG A 27 2.07 0.86 -5.35
CA ARG A 27 1.65 2.09 -6.06
C ARG A 27 2.35 2.24 -7.41
N GLY A 28 3.63 1.92 -7.51
CA GLY A 28 4.45 2.03 -8.74
C GLY A 28 4.56 0.76 -9.59
N ALA A 29 3.91 -0.33 -9.22
CA ALA A 29 3.99 -1.59 -9.95
C ALA A 29 3.23 -1.53 -11.28
N TRP A 30 3.69 -2.26 -12.29
CA TRP A 30 2.97 -2.44 -13.55
C TRP A 30 1.96 -3.60 -13.49
N ALA A 31 2.14 -4.54 -12.56
CA ALA A 31 1.24 -5.66 -12.35
C ALA A 31 0.80 -5.80 -10.89
N GLY A 32 -0.37 -6.41 -10.71
CA GLY A 32 -0.96 -6.72 -9.42
C GLY A 32 -1.65 -5.53 -8.74
N PRO A 33 -2.23 -5.79 -7.56
CA PRO A 33 -2.99 -4.80 -6.82
C PRO A 33 -2.08 -3.74 -6.20
N VAL A 34 -2.70 -2.65 -5.76
CA VAL A 34 -2.16 -1.83 -4.67
C VAL A 34 -2.74 -2.37 -3.36
N LEU A 35 -1.91 -2.50 -2.34
CA LEU A 35 -2.31 -3.02 -1.03
C LEU A 35 -2.01 -1.98 0.04
N VAL A 36 -2.97 -1.75 0.91
CA VAL A 36 -2.88 -0.87 2.09
C VAL A 36 -3.05 -1.73 3.33
N CYS A 37 -2.19 -1.50 4.32
CA CYS A 37 -2.31 -2.09 5.64
C CYS A 37 -2.58 -1.00 6.66
N ALA A 38 -3.48 -1.26 7.60
CA ALA A 38 -3.72 -0.45 8.78
C ALA A 38 -3.34 -1.26 10.03
N VAL A 39 -2.58 -0.66 10.95
CA VAL A 39 -2.15 -1.31 12.18
C VAL A 39 -2.47 -0.43 13.38
N VAL A 40 -3.12 -1.01 14.38
CA VAL A 40 -3.33 -0.43 15.71
C VAL A 40 -2.45 -1.20 16.70
N THR A 41 -1.85 -0.47 17.64
CA THR A 41 -1.02 -1.04 18.72
C THR A 41 -1.59 -0.63 20.08
N ASP A 42 -1.17 -1.32 21.13
CA ASP A 42 -1.48 -0.99 22.52
C ASP A 42 -0.37 -0.13 23.19
N LEU A 43 0.52 0.45 22.37
CA LEU A 43 1.73 1.16 22.78
C LEU A 43 2.77 0.29 23.54
N SER A 44 2.63 -1.03 23.53
CA SER A 44 3.67 -1.92 24.05
C SER A 44 4.94 -1.85 23.21
N GLU A 45 6.06 -2.31 23.78
CA GLU A 45 7.37 -2.30 23.12
C GLU A 45 7.31 -3.06 21.79
N PRO A 46 7.71 -2.44 20.66
CA PRO A 46 7.61 -3.06 19.35
C PRO A 46 8.62 -4.20 19.17
N PRO A 47 8.34 -5.17 18.26
CA PRO A 47 9.28 -6.23 17.94
C PRO A 47 10.67 -5.70 17.57
N ALA A 48 11.71 -6.35 18.10
CA ALA A 48 13.09 -5.90 17.92
C ALA A 48 13.49 -5.81 16.43
N GLY A 49 14.01 -4.66 16.04
CA GLY A 49 14.43 -4.37 14.67
C GLY A 49 13.28 -3.95 13.74
N LEU A 50 12.11 -3.61 14.28
CA LEU A 50 11.08 -2.92 13.52
C LEU A 50 11.61 -1.56 13.02
N THR A 51 11.64 -1.40 11.70
CA THR A 51 12.08 -0.21 10.98
C THR A 51 11.46 -0.24 9.59
N ASP A 52 11.73 0.78 8.77
CA ASP A 52 11.39 0.81 7.34
C ASP A 52 11.67 -0.54 6.66
N SER A 53 10.63 -1.09 6.05
CA SER A 53 10.63 -2.41 5.41
C SER A 53 11.69 -2.54 4.30
N LYS A 54 12.08 -1.44 3.66
CA LYS A 54 13.10 -1.40 2.60
C LYS A 54 14.51 -1.61 3.13
N GLN A 55 14.74 -1.35 4.42
CA GLN A 55 16.04 -1.55 5.07
C GLN A 55 16.24 -3.01 5.55
N LEU A 56 15.21 -3.85 5.40
CA LEU A 56 15.21 -5.22 5.89
C LEU A 56 15.42 -6.22 4.74
N SER A 57 16.29 -7.21 4.98
CA SER A 57 16.40 -8.37 4.08
C SER A 57 15.10 -9.16 4.03
N PRO A 58 14.81 -9.90 2.93
CA PRO A 58 13.58 -10.70 2.82
C PRO A 58 13.36 -11.62 4.04
N GLY A 59 14.36 -12.42 4.42
CA GLY A 59 14.24 -13.31 5.58
C GLY A 59 14.03 -12.59 6.91
N ARG A 60 14.53 -11.35 7.06
CA ARG A 60 14.25 -10.54 8.26
C ARG A 60 12.83 -9.98 8.23
N ARG A 61 12.31 -9.60 7.07
CA ARG A 61 10.92 -9.17 6.90
C ARG A 61 9.94 -10.30 7.21
N ASP A 62 10.20 -11.51 6.76
CA ASP A 62 9.33 -12.67 7.03
C ASP A 62 9.27 -12.98 8.53
N ALA A 63 10.42 -12.96 9.23
CA ALA A 63 10.45 -13.13 10.67
C ALA A 63 9.72 -12.01 11.43
N LEU A 64 9.82 -10.77 10.94
CA LEU A 64 9.09 -9.63 11.50
C LEU A 64 7.60 -9.69 11.19
N PHE A 65 7.17 -10.22 10.05
CA PHE A 65 5.76 -10.35 9.69
C PHE A 65 4.97 -11.13 10.75
N GLU A 66 5.45 -12.32 11.11
CA GLU A 66 4.83 -13.15 12.16
C GLU A 66 4.84 -12.45 13.53
N SER A 67 5.98 -11.84 13.88
CA SER A 67 6.15 -11.15 15.16
C SER A 67 5.23 -9.92 15.29
N VAL A 68 5.15 -9.11 14.24
CA VAL A 68 4.32 -7.90 14.18
C VAL A 68 2.84 -8.26 14.14
N THR A 69 2.46 -9.30 13.38
CA THR A 69 1.06 -9.75 13.31
C THR A 69 0.56 -10.22 14.68
N SER A 70 1.40 -10.94 15.43
CA SER A 70 1.05 -11.42 16.77
C SER A 70 1.04 -10.31 17.83
N TRP A 71 1.86 -9.28 17.63
CA TRP A 71 2.04 -8.17 18.55
C TRP A 71 0.99 -7.06 18.36
N ALA A 72 0.56 -6.81 17.13
CA ALA A 72 -0.38 -5.74 16.83
C ALA A 72 -1.74 -5.97 17.52
N ALA A 73 -2.29 -4.92 18.11
CA ALA A 73 -3.62 -4.95 18.74
C ALA A 73 -4.76 -5.06 17.71
N GLY A 74 -4.50 -4.62 16.47
CA GLY A 74 -5.42 -4.80 15.35
C GLY A 74 -4.69 -4.63 14.03
N VAL A 75 -5.03 -5.47 13.06
CA VAL A 75 -4.49 -5.41 11.70
C VAL A 75 -5.65 -5.46 10.71
N GLY A 76 -5.68 -4.51 9.80
CA GLY A 76 -6.63 -4.45 8.71
C GLY A 76 -5.92 -4.38 7.37
N TYR A 77 -6.43 -5.09 6.37
CA TYR A 77 -5.89 -5.08 5.02
C TYR A 77 -6.97 -4.68 4.04
N GLY A 78 -6.57 -3.90 3.04
CA GLY A 78 -7.42 -3.54 1.93
C GLY A 78 -6.58 -3.44 0.67
N GLU A 79 -7.15 -3.86 -0.44
CA GLU A 79 -6.48 -3.83 -1.73
C GLU A 79 -7.41 -3.23 -2.77
N ALA A 80 -6.82 -2.71 -3.85
CA ALA A 80 -7.54 -2.43 -5.08
C ALA A 80 -6.87 -3.16 -6.24
N SER A 81 -7.66 -3.91 -7.01
CA SER A 81 -7.15 -4.74 -8.10
C SER A 81 -6.55 -3.89 -9.22
N HIS A 82 -5.77 -4.52 -10.11
CA HIS A 82 -5.28 -3.84 -11.32
C HIS A 82 -6.45 -3.35 -12.21
N GLU A 83 -7.59 -4.06 -12.23
CA GLU A 83 -8.79 -3.61 -12.95
C GLU A 83 -9.46 -2.41 -12.28
N GLU A 84 -9.55 -2.40 -10.95
CA GLU A 84 -10.03 -1.23 -10.20
C GLU A 84 -9.13 -0.02 -10.44
N ILE A 85 -7.80 -0.23 -10.44
CA ILE A 85 -6.82 0.83 -10.76
C ILE A 85 -7.00 1.34 -12.19
N ASP A 86 -7.16 0.44 -13.16
CA ASP A 86 -7.38 0.82 -14.56
C ASP A 86 -8.68 1.61 -14.76
N THR A 87 -9.71 1.29 -13.98
CA THR A 87 -11.04 1.90 -14.08
C THR A 87 -11.10 3.25 -13.37
N LEU A 88 -10.60 3.32 -12.13
CA LEU A 88 -10.78 4.45 -11.22
C LEU A 88 -9.59 5.41 -11.21
N GLY A 89 -8.42 4.94 -11.62
CA GLY A 89 -7.15 5.61 -11.39
C GLY A 89 -6.59 5.36 -10.00
N MET A 90 -5.29 5.63 -9.85
CA MET A 90 -4.52 5.29 -8.65
C MET A 90 -5.03 5.95 -7.37
N THR A 91 -5.39 7.24 -7.40
CA THR A 91 -5.81 7.96 -6.19
C THR A 91 -7.10 7.41 -5.59
N GLU A 92 -8.12 7.16 -6.41
CA GLU A 92 -9.39 6.57 -5.95
C GLU A 92 -9.23 5.10 -5.58
N ALA A 93 -8.40 4.34 -6.31
CA ALA A 93 -8.07 2.96 -5.95
C ALA A 93 -7.38 2.88 -4.57
N LEU A 94 -6.40 3.76 -4.30
CA LEU A 94 -5.74 3.87 -3.00
C LEU A 94 -6.72 4.23 -1.88
N ARG A 95 -7.61 5.21 -2.11
CA ARG A 95 -8.66 5.57 -1.16
C ARG A 95 -9.53 4.38 -0.78
N ARG A 96 -10.02 3.63 -1.77
CA ARG A 96 -10.85 2.44 -1.52
C ARG A 96 -10.07 1.36 -0.77
N ALA A 97 -8.81 1.11 -1.15
CA ALA A 97 -7.94 0.17 -0.44
C ALA A 97 -7.73 0.60 1.03
N ALA A 98 -7.50 1.88 1.29
CA ALA A 98 -7.34 2.41 2.66
C ALA A 98 -8.63 2.28 3.47
N HIS A 99 -9.77 2.62 2.89
CA HIS A 99 -11.08 2.49 3.55
C HIS A 99 -11.38 1.03 3.89
N ARG A 100 -11.06 0.10 2.98
CA ARG A 100 -11.15 -1.35 3.22
C ARG A 100 -10.24 -1.78 4.37
N ALA A 101 -8.98 -1.34 4.38
CA ALA A 101 -8.02 -1.64 5.44
C ALA A 101 -8.49 -1.14 6.82
N LEU A 102 -8.91 0.13 6.90
CA LEU A 102 -9.39 0.73 8.14
C LEU A 102 -10.71 0.13 8.63
N SER A 103 -11.58 -0.30 7.71
CA SER A 103 -12.85 -0.96 8.04
C SER A 103 -12.67 -2.43 8.44
N ALA A 104 -11.55 -3.05 8.08
CA ALA A 104 -11.19 -4.40 8.48
C ALA A 104 -10.59 -4.47 9.90
N LEU A 105 -10.25 -3.33 10.51
CA LEU A 105 -9.81 -3.29 11.90
C LEU A 105 -10.95 -3.73 12.84
N PRO A 106 -10.63 -4.45 13.94
CA PRO A 106 -11.65 -4.93 14.88
C PRO A 106 -12.39 -3.79 15.60
N VAL A 107 -11.71 -2.65 15.77
CA VAL A 107 -12.27 -1.42 16.31
C VAL A 107 -11.87 -0.28 15.38
N ARG A 108 -12.83 0.59 15.06
CA ARG A 108 -12.57 1.76 14.22
C ARG A 108 -11.59 2.70 14.95
N PRO A 109 -10.49 3.13 14.30
CA PRO A 109 -9.57 4.08 14.91
C PRO A 109 -10.16 5.50 14.94
N ASP A 110 -9.75 6.28 15.93
CA ASP A 110 -10.11 7.69 16.09
C ASP A 110 -9.21 8.62 15.29
N PHE A 111 -7.94 8.23 15.08
CA PHE A 111 -6.97 8.94 14.25
C PHE A 111 -6.22 7.97 13.33
N VAL A 112 -5.77 8.49 12.19
CA VAL A 112 -4.91 7.75 11.25
C VAL A 112 -3.61 8.51 11.05
N ILE A 113 -2.47 7.83 11.20
CA ILE A 113 -1.17 8.30 10.74
C ILE A 113 -0.94 7.66 9.37
N LEU A 114 -0.76 8.48 8.34
CA LEU A 114 -0.55 8.03 6.97
C LEU A 114 0.85 8.42 6.49
N ASP A 115 1.61 7.46 5.96
CA ASP A 115 2.88 7.77 5.29
C ASP A 115 2.65 8.59 4.02
N GLY A 116 3.37 9.70 3.91
CA GLY A 116 3.38 10.56 2.73
C GLY A 116 2.86 11.96 2.97
N SER A 117 2.64 12.68 1.87
CA SER A 117 2.33 14.12 1.87
C SER A 117 0.95 14.47 1.33
N HIS A 118 0.13 13.47 1.00
CA HIS A 118 -1.19 13.66 0.42
C HIS A 118 -2.21 12.77 1.12
N ASP A 119 -3.31 13.38 1.57
CA ASP A 119 -4.42 12.66 2.17
C ASP A 119 -5.32 12.07 1.08
N TYR A 120 -5.17 10.77 0.84
CA TYR A 120 -6.07 10.01 -0.02
C TYR A 120 -7.19 9.31 0.75
N ILE A 121 -7.15 9.29 2.10
CA ILE A 121 -8.11 8.58 2.94
C ILE A 121 -9.34 9.47 3.19
N GLY A 122 -9.12 10.66 3.73
CA GLY A 122 -10.16 11.61 4.09
C GLY A 122 -11.20 11.07 5.08
N SER A 123 -12.40 11.64 5.00
CA SER A 123 -13.54 11.32 5.88
C SER A 123 -13.85 9.81 5.92
N PRO A 124 -14.21 9.24 7.08
CA PRO A 124 -14.52 9.93 8.33
C PRO A 124 -13.36 9.96 9.35
N TRP A 125 -12.12 9.75 8.90
CA TRP A 125 -10.96 9.73 9.80
C TRP A 125 -10.20 11.06 9.76
N PRO A 126 -9.84 11.64 10.92
CA PRO A 126 -8.81 12.66 10.99
C PRO A 126 -7.45 12.03 10.66
N VAL A 127 -6.80 12.54 9.61
CA VAL A 127 -5.53 12.00 9.10
C VAL A 127 -4.37 12.92 9.46
N ARG A 128 -3.34 12.35 10.08
CA ARG A 128 -2.02 12.94 10.26
C ARG A 128 -1.10 12.41 9.17
N LEU A 129 -0.74 13.29 8.23
CA LEU A 129 0.27 13.00 7.22
C LEU A 129 1.66 13.09 7.85
N GLU A 130 2.51 12.10 7.57
CA GLU A 130 3.90 12.09 8.02
C GLU A 130 4.81 11.59 6.88
N VAL A 131 5.75 12.42 6.43
CA VAL A 131 6.67 12.07 5.35
C VAL A 131 7.77 11.18 5.90
N ARG A 132 7.87 9.94 5.40
CA ARG A 132 8.72 8.87 5.98
C ARG A 132 8.17 8.42 7.33
N GLY A 133 6.85 8.26 7.40
CA GLY A 133 6.12 7.78 8.56
C GLY A 133 6.62 6.39 8.99
N ASP A 134 7.01 5.53 8.05
CA ASP A 134 7.61 4.22 8.29
C ASP A 134 8.90 4.25 9.14
N SER A 135 9.59 5.38 9.16
CA SER A 135 10.83 5.60 9.89
C SER A 135 10.62 6.38 11.20
N ALA A 136 9.44 7.01 11.34
CA ALA A 136 9.11 7.93 12.44
C ALA A 136 8.10 7.34 13.44
N SER A 137 7.08 6.64 12.94
CA SER A 137 5.96 6.08 13.70
C SER A 137 6.05 4.56 13.76
N VAL A 138 5.85 4.01 14.95
CA VAL A 138 5.89 2.55 15.18
C VAL A 138 4.72 1.87 14.46
N SER A 139 3.52 2.43 14.55
CA SER A 139 2.33 1.85 13.91
C SER A 139 2.43 1.86 12.38
N VAL A 140 3.00 2.93 11.78
CA VAL A 140 3.23 3.00 10.33
C VAL A 140 4.34 2.05 9.89
N ALA A 141 5.43 1.94 10.66
CA ALA A 141 6.50 0.96 10.40
C ALA A 141 5.96 -0.47 10.37
N ALA A 142 5.10 -0.82 11.33
CA ALA A 142 4.42 -2.11 11.39
C ALA A 142 3.53 -2.33 10.15
N ALA A 143 2.71 -1.34 9.79
CA ALA A 143 1.87 -1.40 8.59
C ALA A 143 2.70 -1.62 7.31
N SER A 144 3.85 -0.93 7.19
CA SER A 144 4.76 -1.06 6.04
C SER A 144 5.29 -2.49 5.88
N VAL A 145 5.77 -3.10 6.96
CA VAL A 145 6.28 -4.48 6.95
C VAL A 145 5.18 -5.46 6.57
N LEU A 146 4.01 -5.36 7.20
CA LEU A 146 2.89 -6.25 6.94
C LEU A 146 2.37 -6.13 5.51
N ALA A 147 2.25 -4.90 5.01
CA ALA A 147 1.82 -4.63 3.65
C ALA A 147 2.81 -5.23 2.63
N LYS A 148 4.11 -4.96 2.82
CA LYS A 148 5.17 -5.41 1.91
C LYS A 148 5.22 -6.92 1.79
N VAL A 149 5.30 -7.63 2.91
CA VAL A 149 5.39 -9.09 2.92
C VAL A 149 4.15 -9.70 2.28
N ARG A 150 2.95 -9.27 2.70
CA ARG A 150 1.70 -9.80 2.15
C ARG A 150 1.59 -9.61 0.64
N ARG A 151 1.93 -8.43 0.13
CA ARG A 151 1.86 -8.16 -1.31
C ARG A 151 2.95 -8.92 -2.09
N ASP A 152 4.16 -8.99 -1.58
CA ASP A 152 5.25 -9.72 -2.23
C ASP A 152 4.91 -11.22 -2.32
N THR A 153 4.39 -11.82 -1.25
CA THR A 153 3.91 -13.22 -1.25
C THR A 153 2.82 -13.44 -2.27
N TYR A 154 1.83 -12.53 -2.37
CA TYR A 154 0.80 -12.60 -3.39
C TYR A 154 1.39 -12.57 -4.81
N MET A 155 2.27 -11.61 -5.09
CA MET A 155 2.89 -11.48 -6.41
C MET A 155 3.74 -12.71 -6.78
N ALA A 156 4.49 -13.26 -5.83
CA ALA A 156 5.29 -14.46 -6.01
C ALA A 156 4.45 -15.72 -6.26
N SER A 157 3.19 -15.74 -5.80
CA SER A 157 2.27 -16.87 -6.02
C SER A 157 1.60 -16.88 -7.40
N LEU A 158 1.74 -15.82 -8.19
CA LEU A 158 1.12 -15.72 -9.50
C LEU A 158 1.84 -16.62 -10.51
N ASP A 159 1.09 -17.46 -11.21
CA ASP A 159 1.61 -18.32 -12.27
C ASP A 159 1.82 -17.53 -13.57
N CYS A 160 2.88 -16.71 -13.58
CA CYS A 160 3.27 -15.85 -14.69
C CYS A 160 4.76 -16.04 -15.01
N PRO A 161 5.13 -17.20 -15.58
CA PRO A 161 6.53 -17.54 -15.83
C PRO A 161 7.20 -16.51 -16.75
N GLY A 162 8.46 -16.20 -16.47
CA GLY A 162 9.26 -15.24 -17.24
C GLY A 162 9.10 -13.77 -16.83
N PHE A 163 8.06 -13.39 -16.08
CA PHE A 163 7.87 -12.00 -15.63
C PHE A 163 8.66 -11.63 -14.35
N GLY A 164 9.18 -12.63 -13.63
CA GLY A 164 9.99 -12.45 -12.41
C GLY A 164 9.25 -11.81 -11.24
N PHE A 165 7.94 -12.08 -11.08
CA PHE A 165 7.12 -11.46 -10.03
C PHE A 165 7.50 -11.89 -8.61
N ASP A 166 8.16 -13.02 -8.46
CA ASP A 166 8.80 -13.47 -7.22
C ASP A 166 9.94 -12.56 -6.76
N GLU A 167 10.68 -11.95 -7.70
CA GLU A 167 11.78 -11.04 -7.38
C GLU A 167 11.36 -9.56 -7.42
N ASN A 168 10.63 -9.16 -8.45
CA ASN A 168 10.30 -7.75 -8.69
C ASN A 168 8.91 -7.33 -8.18
N ALA A 169 8.08 -8.25 -7.68
CA ALA A 169 6.75 -7.96 -7.15
C ALA A 169 5.84 -7.13 -8.10
N GLY A 170 6.01 -7.31 -9.42
CA GLY A 170 5.28 -6.59 -10.46
C GLY A 170 5.82 -5.19 -10.76
N TYR A 171 6.91 -4.75 -10.14
CA TYR A 171 7.58 -3.49 -10.47
C TYR A 171 8.37 -3.59 -11.78
N PRO A 172 8.67 -2.45 -12.43
CA PRO A 172 9.49 -2.43 -13.63
C PRO A 172 10.87 -3.02 -13.34
N SER A 173 11.29 -3.99 -14.15
CA SER A 173 12.63 -4.57 -14.12
C SER A 173 13.05 -4.95 -15.54
N PRO A 174 14.35 -5.14 -15.83
CA PRO A 174 14.78 -5.60 -17.15
C PRO A 174 14.12 -6.91 -17.58
N VAL A 175 13.96 -7.86 -16.65
CA VAL A 175 13.27 -9.15 -16.89
C VAL A 175 11.80 -8.92 -17.23
N HIS A 176 11.11 -8.09 -16.44
CA HIS A 176 9.69 -7.78 -16.64
C HIS A 176 9.44 -7.05 -17.98
N GLN A 177 10.30 -6.10 -18.33
CA GLN A 177 10.22 -5.38 -19.61
C GLN A 177 10.43 -6.31 -20.81
N ALA A 178 11.43 -7.20 -20.74
CA ALA A 178 11.68 -8.18 -21.79
C ALA A 178 10.49 -9.13 -21.98
N ALA A 179 9.95 -9.68 -20.88
CA ALA A 179 8.79 -10.56 -20.91
C ALA A 179 7.54 -9.86 -21.49
N LEU A 180 7.30 -8.60 -21.12
CA LEU A 180 6.23 -7.79 -21.69
C LEU A 180 6.38 -7.56 -23.20
N ALA A 181 7.60 -7.28 -23.67
CA ALA A 181 7.87 -7.08 -25.08
C ALA A 181 7.62 -8.37 -25.89
N GLU A 182 8.08 -9.51 -25.37
CA GLU A 182 8.01 -10.81 -26.04
C GLU A 182 6.61 -11.44 -25.99
N SER A 183 6.02 -11.52 -24.80
CA SER A 183 4.81 -12.30 -24.50
C SER A 183 3.55 -11.45 -24.31
N GLY A 184 3.70 -10.14 -24.11
CA GLY A 184 2.59 -9.23 -23.85
C GLY A 184 2.17 -9.18 -22.37
N PRO A 185 1.21 -8.32 -22.02
CA PRO A 185 0.69 -8.25 -20.65
C PRO A 185 -0.12 -9.50 -20.28
N THR A 186 -0.01 -9.91 -19.03
CA THR A 186 -0.82 -10.96 -18.39
C THR A 186 -2.17 -10.40 -17.91
N ALA A 187 -3.02 -11.28 -17.38
CA ALA A 187 -4.26 -10.89 -16.73
C ALA A 187 -4.07 -9.95 -15.53
N HIS A 188 -2.88 -9.91 -14.92
CA HIS A 188 -2.59 -9.11 -13.72
C HIS A 188 -2.02 -7.73 -14.00
N HIS A 189 -1.77 -7.39 -15.26
CA HIS A 189 -1.16 -6.12 -15.66
C HIS A 189 -2.15 -4.95 -15.65
N ARG A 190 -1.65 -3.76 -15.33
CA ARG A 190 -2.42 -2.50 -15.35
C ARG A 190 -2.37 -1.92 -16.75
N LEU A 191 -3.43 -2.13 -17.52
CA LEU A 191 -3.45 -1.84 -18.95
C LEU A 191 -3.71 -0.37 -19.27
N SER A 192 -4.05 0.46 -18.27
CA SER A 192 -4.25 1.91 -18.45
C SER A 192 -2.96 2.74 -18.40
N TRP A 193 -1.84 2.12 -18.02
CA TRP A 193 -0.59 2.82 -17.72
C TRP A 193 0.22 3.16 -18.97
N SER A 194 1.14 4.13 -18.83
CA SER A 194 1.94 4.64 -19.93
C SER A 194 2.92 3.61 -20.51
N TYR A 195 3.37 2.60 -19.75
CA TYR A 195 4.28 1.59 -20.27
C TYR A 195 3.67 0.79 -21.45
N MET A 196 2.34 0.73 -21.55
CA MET A 196 1.65 0.11 -22.69
C MET A 196 1.88 0.86 -24.01
N ASP A 197 2.23 2.16 -23.95
CA ASP A 197 2.56 2.94 -25.15
C ASP A 197 3.89 2.51 -25.77
N ASP A 198 4.80 1.97 -24.94
CA ASP A 198 6.13 1.49 -25.33
C ASP A 198 6.10 0.04 -25.85
N LEU A 199 4.91 -0.58 -25.91
CA LEU A 199 4.69 -1.96 -26.37
C LEU A 199 3.89 -1.98 -27.68
N PRO A 200 4.49 -1.65 -28.85
CA PRO A 200 3.75 -1.44 -30.09
C PRO A 200 2.94 -2.67 -30.55
N ARG A 201 3.45 -3.89 -30.30
CA ARG A 201 2.76 -5.14 -30.61
C ARG A 201 1.47 -5.34 -29.78
N TRP A 202 1.45 -4.80 -28.57
CA TRP A 202 0.41 -5.03 -27.55
C TRP A 202 -0.45 -3.80 -27.27
N LYS A 203 -0.19 -2.68 -27.95
CA LYS A 203 -0.88 -1.40 -27.75
C LYS A 203 -2.41 -1.50 -27.89
N HIS A 204 -2.91 -2.43 -28.70
CA HIS A 204 -4.34 -2.70 -28.86
C HIS A 204 -5.04 -3.19 -27.57
N LEU A 205 -4.28 -3.65 -26.58
CA LEU A 205 -4.79 -4.04 -25.26
C LEU A 205 -4.86 -2.88 -24.26
N LYS A 206 -4.30 -1.70 -24.61
CA LYS A 206 -4.26 -0.55 -23.71
C LYS A 206 -5.69 -0.10 -23.38
N LYS A 207 -5.98 0.03 -22.08
CA LYS A 207 -7.23 0.61 -21.60
C LYS A 207 -7.11 2.13 -21.57
N HIS A 208 -8.13 2.81 -22.06
CA HIS A 208 -8.24 4.25 -21.90
C HIS A 208 -9.18 4.52 -20.73
N ARG A 209 -8.68 5.24 -19.73
CA ARG A 209 -9.52 5.67 -18.61
C ARG A 209 -10.51 6.71 -19.14
N ASP A 210 -11.77 6.58 -18.74
CA ASP A 210 -12.76 7.62 -18.98
C ASP A 210 -12.35 8.89 -18.19
N PRO A 211 -12.08 10.02 -18.87
CA PRO A 211 -11.69 11.25 -18.20
C PRO A 211 -12.73 11.74 -17.17
N LEU A 212 -14.01 11.40 -17.35
CA LEU A 212 -15.10 11.82 -16.46
C LEU A 212 -15.11 11.07 -15.11
N VAL A 213 -14.44 9.91 -15.02
CA VAL A 213 -14.36 9.14 -13.76
C VAL A 213 -13.45 9.80 -12.73
N GLY A 214 -12.61 10.77 -13.14
CA GLY A 214 -11.74 11.56 -12.26
C GLY A 214 -12.24 12.96 -11.89
N GLU A 215 -13.28 13.48 -12.57
CA GLU A 215 -13.73 14.89 -12.41
C GLU A 215 -14.52 15.16 -11.12
N GLY A 216 -14.86 14.13 -10.34
CA GLY A 216 -15.45 14.30 -9.00
C GLY A 216 -14.47 14.86 -7.95
N GLN A 217 -13.19 15.02 -8.28
CA GLN A 217 -12.15 15.46 -7.35
C GLN A 217 -11.16 16.40 -8.04
N LEU A 218 -11.54 17.67 -8.21
CA LEU A 218 -10.67 18.86 -8.17
C LEU A 218 -11.51 20.13 -8.42
N SER A 219 -12.31 20.53 -7.43
CA SER A 219 -12.64 21.94 -7.19
C SER A 219 -12.61 22.21 -5.69
N LEU A 220 -11.42 22.07 -5.10
CA LEU A 220 -11.10 22.62 -3.78
C LEU A 220 -10.09 23.76 -3.96
N PHE A 221 -10.51 24.76 -4.74
CA PHE A 221 -10.02 26.14 -4.69
C PHE A 221 -11.18 27.05 -5.07
N GLY A 222 -11.94 27.44 -4.03
CA GLY A 222 -12.40 28.82 -3.90
C GLY A 222 -11.41 29.54 -3.01
#